data_AF-A0A1G5CP02-F1
#
_entry.id   AF-A0A1G5CP02-F1
#
_cell.length_a   1.000
_cell.length_b   1.000
_cell.length_c   1.000
_cell.angle_alpha   90.00
_cell.angle_beta   90.00
_cell.angle_gamma   90.00
#
_symmetry.space_group_name_H-M   'P 1'
#
loop_
_entity.id
_entity.type
_entity.pdbx_description
1 polymer ?
#
loop_
_entity_poly.entity_id
_entity_poly.type
_entity_poly.pdbx_seq_one_letter_code
_entity_poly.pdbx_strand_id
1 'polypeptide(L)'
;MLTIKERIVKTLTKKAQLAANTINDPRWSLMAMRNTEADGSFYYSVRTTGVYCRPSCPARLARAENINFYPTREEAEKAGFRPCKRCQPDRPSLAEQHAVKVTQACRIIEEAETVPVLEDLAKRVGVSPYHFHRVFKQVTGLTPRQYAAAQRERRVRNELGYSGAGGTVADAIFDAGYNSNSRFYEKSNKVLGMTPSNYRAGGTDTEIRFAIGESSLGSILVAQSQRGICAILLGGDPDQLARDLQDSFPRANLIGGDEDFELLVAKVVGFIEAPGIGLDLPLDVRGTAFQQRVWQALREIPVGQTASYIDIAKRIGSPKAVRAVAQACAANALAVAIPCHRVVRNDGALSGYRWGVERKRALLQKEEGRHAHEATG
;
A
#
# COMPACT_ATOMS: atom_id res chain seq x y z
N MET A 1 10.65 -24.70 64.02
CA MET A 1 10.94 -23.29 63.65
C MET A 1 12.17 -23.31 62.74
N LEU A 2 12.03 -23.06 61.42
CA LEU A 2 13.17 -23.15 60.47
C LEU A 2 14.30 -22.19 60.89
N THR A 3 15.53 -22.69 60.92
CA THR A 3 16.74 -21.91 61.21
C THR A 3 16.99 -20.86 60.12
N ILE A 4 17.74 -19.79 60.44
CA ILE A 4 18.03 -18.70 59.49
C ILE A 4 18.70 -19.24 58.22
N LYS A 5 19.63 -20.21 58.34
CA LYS A 5 20.26 -20.89 57.20
C LYS A 5 19.25 -21.63 56.33
N GLU A 6 18.34 -22.41 56.92
CA GLU A 6 17.32 -23.14 56.15
C GLU A 6 16.34 -22.20 55.43
N ARG A 7 15.99 -21.07 56.05
CA ARG A 7 15.15 -20.04 55.41
C ARG A 7 15.84 -19.41 54.20
N ILE A 8 17.15 -19.15 54.28
CA ILE A 8 17.94 -18.59 53.18
C ILE A 8 18.02 -19.59 52.02
N VAL A 9 18.39 -20.84 52.30
CA VAL A 9 18.50 -21.90 51.27
C VAL A 9 17.17 -22.10 50.57
N LYS A 10 16.07 -22.28 51.32
CA LYS A 10 14.72 -22.48 50.75
C LYS A 10 14.28 -21.32 49.86
N THR A 11 14.66 -20.09 50.20
CA THR A 11 14.36 -18.88 49.41
C THR A 11 15.17 -18.85 48.11
N LEU A 12 16.44 -19.23 48.16
CA LEU A 12 17.31 -19.31 46.97
C LEU A 12 16.82 -20.39 45.99
N THR A 13 16.42 -21.57 46.49
CA THR A 13 15.87 -22.64 45.65
C THR A 13 14.58 -22.21 44.95
N LYS A 14 13.69 -21.51 45.66
CA LYS A 14 12.43 -21.00 45.11
C LYS A 14 12.65 -19.95 44.01
N LYS A 15 13.63 -19.05 44.19
CA LYS A 15 14.01 -18.05 43.18
C LYS A 15 14.58 -18.70 41.93
N ALA A 16 15.46 -19.68 42.08
CA ALA A 16 16.03 -20.43 40.96
C ALA A 16 14.95 -21.15 40.15
N GLN A 17 13.97 -21.79 40.83
CA GLN A 17 12.86 -22.44 40.15
C GLN A 17 11.98 -21.45 39.37
N LEU A 18 11.66 -20.30 39.98
CA LEU A 18 10.90 -19.24 39.31
C LEU A 18 11.65 -18.72 38.06
N ALA A 19 12.96 -18.50 38.17
CA ALA A 19 13.79 -18.09 37.04
C ALA A 19 13.76 -19.12 35.91
N ALA A 20 13.94 -20.41 36.22
CA ALA A 20 13.92 -21.49 35.24
C ALA A 20 12.56 -21.58 34.51
N ASN A 21 11.45 -21.52 35.27
CA ASN A 21 10.11 -21.56 34.67
C ASN A 21 9.88 -20.38 33.72
N THR A 22 10.29 -19.17 34.12
CA THR A 22 10.14 -17.99 33.29
C THR A 22 11.00 -18.08 32.03
N ILE A 23 12.26 -18.53 32.14
CA ILE A 23 13.18 -18.65 31.00
C ILE A 23 12.71 -19.70 29.98
N ASN A 24 12.11 -20.79 30.46
CA ASN A 24 11.59 -21.86 29.60
C ASN A 24 10.25 -21.52 28.92
N ASP A 25 9.59 -20.43 29.33
CA ASP A 25 8.38 -19.96 28.67
C ASP A 25 8.73 -19.33 27.30
N PRO A 26 8.06 -19.71 26.20
CA PRO A 26 8.35 -19.16 24.88
C PRO A 26 8.18 -17.63 24.79
N ARG A 27 7.39 -17.03 25.70
CA ARG A 27 7.22 -15.58 25.79
C ARG A 27 8.47 -14.85 26.29
N TRP A 28 9.39 -15.55 26.96
CA TRP A 28 10.64 -14.97 27.45
C TRP A 28 11.52 -14.46 26.32
N SER A 29 11.72 -15.25 25.27
CA SER A 29 12.56 -14.86 24.13
C SER A 29 11.98 -13.64 23.41
N LEU A 30 10.66 -13.62 23.19
CA LEU A 30 9.95 -12.51 22.55
C LEU A 30 10.09 -11.20 23.34
N MET A 31 9.98 -11.27 24.68
CA MET A 31 10.20 -10.13 25.55
C MET A 31 11.68 -9.72 25.60
N ALA A 32 12.62 -10.66 25.69
CA ALA A 32 14.06 -10.38 25.76
C ALA A 32 14.56 -9.70 24.49
N MET A 33 14.02 -10.07 23.32
CA MET A 33 14.29 -9.43 22.03
C MET A 33 13.51 -8.14 21.80
N ARG A 34 12.62 -7.75 22.73
CA ARG A 34 11.70 -6.60 22.61
C ARG A 34 10.89 -6.63 21.33
N ASN A 35 10.36 -7.81 20.98
CA ASN A 35 9.62 -8.00 19.75
C ASN A 35 8.32 -7.17 19.74
N THR A 36 8.24 -6.19 18.84
CA THR A 36 7.06 -5.33 18.66
C THR A 36 5.84 -6.05 18.08
N GLU A 37 6.02 -7.17 17.38
CA GLU A 37 4.94 -7.98 16.84
C GLU A 37 4.22 -8.80 17.92
N ALA A 38 4.87 -9.00 19.07
CA ALA A 38 4.29 -9.69 20.22
C ALA A 38 3.44 -8.76 21.10
N ASP A 39 3.47 -7.45 20.85
CA ASP A 39 2.64 -6.49 21.58
C ASP A 39 1.15 -6.79 21.38
N GLY A 40 0.40 -6.89 22.48
CA GLY A 40 -1.03 -7.22 22.46
C GLY A 40 -1.33 -8.72 22.54
N SER A 41 -0.36 -9.59 22.22
CA SER A 41 -0.50 -11.05 22.39
C SER A 41 -0.35 -11.50 23.84
N PHE A 42 0.49 -10.80 24.61
CA PHE A 42 0.63 -10.99 26.05
C PHE A 42 1.23 -9.73 26.70
N TYR A 43 1.19 -9.72 28.03
CA TYR A 43 1.80 -8.71 28.89
C TYR A 43 2.71 -9.41 29.90
N TYR A 44 3.70 -8.68 30.42
CA TYR A 44 4.54 -9.19 31.49
C TYR A 44 4.58 -8.22 32.66
N SER A 45 4.62 -8.73 33.87
CA SER A 45 4.80 -7.91 35.08
C SER A 45 6.20 -8.07 35.65
N VAL A 46 6.62 -7.06 36.41
CA VAL A 46 7.88 -7.06 37.16
C VAL A 46 7.54 -6.89 38.64
N ARG A 47 7.69 -7.97 39.42
CA ARG A 47 7.34 -8.04 40.84
C ARG A 47 8.01 -6.96 41.68
N THR A 48 9.28 -6.66 41.42
CA THR A 48 10.05 -5.70 42.21
C THR A 48 9.61 -4.25 42.01
N THR A 49 9.02 -3.91 40.87
CA THR A 49 8.60 -2.54 40.54
C THR A 49 7.07 -2.37 40.56
N GLY A 50 6.32 -3.47 40.64
CA GLY A 50 4.86 -3.46 40.68
C GLY A 50 4.21 -3.00 39.38
N VAL A 51 4.91 -3.09 38.25
CA VAL A 51 4.37 -2.66 36.94
C VAL A 51 4.17 -3.82 35.98
N TYR A 52 3.21 -3.70 35.08
CA TYR A 52 3.11 -4.54 33.89
C TYR A 52 3.47 -3.76 32.61
N CYS A 53 3.94 -4.48 31.60
CA CYS A 53 4.57 -3.97 30.40
C CYS A 53 4.15 -4.79 29.17
N ARG A 54 4.30 -4.17 27.99
CA ARG A 54 4.32 -4.86 26.71
C ARG A 54 5.67 -5.52 26.44
N PRO A 55 5.74 -6.60 25.64
CA PRO A 55 6.98 -7.25 25.24
C PRO A 55 8.02 -6.28 24.65
N SER A 56 7.59 -5.28 23.88
CA SER A 56 8.48 -4.28 23.27
C SER A 56 9.07 -3.22 24.23
N CYS A 57 8.77 -3.30 25.54
CA CYS A 57 9.11 -2.23 26.47
C CYS A 57 10.63 -1.94 26.50
N PRO A 58 11.05 -0.66 26.33
CA PRO A 58 12.47 -0.30 26.34
C PRO A 58 13.08 -0.27 27.76
N ALA A 59 12.33 -0.65 28.79
CA ALA A 59 12.84 -0.75 30.15
C ALA A 59 13.97 -1.79 30.24
N ARG A 60 14.84 -1.63 31.23
CA ARG A 60 15.88 -2.63 31.52
C ARG A 60 15.18 -3.94 31.88
N LEU A 61 15.65 -5.04 31.28
CA LEU A 61 15.11 -6.37 31.55
C LEU A 61 15.31 -6.71 33.03
N ALA A 62 14.22 -7.07 33.71
CA ALA A 62 14.29 -7.53 35.09
C ALA A 62 14.82 -8.96 35.15
N ARG A 63 15.23 -9.40 36.34
CA ARG A 63 15.62 -10.80 36.56
C ARG A 63 14.42 -11.72 36.32
N ALA A 64 14.66 -12.86 35.69
CA ALA A 64 13.61 -13.82 35.30
C ALA A 64 12.71 -14.24 36.47
N GLU A 65 13.29 -14.44 37.67
CA GLU A 65 12.55 -14.79 38.89
C GLU A 65 11.48 -13.76 39.33
N ASN A 66 11.57 -12.53 38.82
CA ASN A 66 10.66 -11.43 39.13
C ASN A 66 9.65 -11.15 38.01
N ILE A 67 9.68 -11.91 36.92
CA ILE A 67 8.81 -11.72 35.77
C ILE A 67 7.67 -12.73 35.80
N ASN A 68 6.47 -12.28 35.43
CA ASN A 68 5.31 -13.15 35.24
C ASN A 68 4.57 -12.72 33.97
N PHE A 69 4.02 -13.68 33.22
CA PHE A 69 3.32 -13.40 31.97
C PHE A 69 1.80 -13.50 32.14
N TYR A 70 1.07 -12.64 31.43
CA TYR A 70 -0.38 -12.55 31.42
C TYR A 70 -0.87 -12.49 29.97
N PRO A 71 -1.96 -13.18 29.61
CA PRO A 71 -2.54 -13.09 28.27
C PRO A 71 -3.19 -11.72 28.01
N THR A 72 -3.76 -11.09 29.05
CA THR A 72 -4.50 -9.83 28.95
C THR A 72 -4.00 -8.79 29.95
N ARG A 73 -4.27 -7.51 29.69
CA ARG A 73 -3.93 -6.41 30.62
C ARG A 73 -4.79 -6.49 31.88
N GLU A 74 -6.05 -6.89 31.72
CA GLU A 74 -7.04 -7.00 32.78
C GLU A 74 -6.60 -8.03 33.83
N GLU A 75 -5.97 -9.13 33.41
CA GLU A 75 -5.41 -10.12 34.33
C GLU A 75 -4.18 -9.60 35.08
N ALA A 76 -3.31 -8.84 34.41
CA ALA A 76 -2.17 -8.21 35.09
C ALA A 76 -2.63 -7.18 36.14
N GLU A 77 -3.68 -6.42 35.83
CA GLU A 77 -4.28 -5.44 36.74
C GLU A 77 -4.99 -6.10 37.91
N LYS A 78 -5.77 -7.16 37.67
CA LYS A 78 -6.37 -7.99 38.73
C LYS A 78 -5.32 -8.61 39.66
N ALA A 79 -4.13 -8.91 39.13
CA ALA A 79 -2.99 -9.38 39.93
C ALA A 79 -2.27 -8.25 40.69
N GLY A 80 -2.76 -7.01 40.64
CA GLY A 80 -2.27 -5.88 41.44
C GLY A 80 -1.16 -5.06 40.78
N PHE A 81 -0.88 -5.28 39.49
CA PHE A 81 0.17 -4.53 38.78
C PHE A 81 -0.41 -3.29 38.10
N ARG A 82 0.26 -2.15 38.25
CA ARG A 82 -0.11 -0.92 37.55
C ARG A 82 0.54 -0.84 36.16
N PRO A 83 -0.03 -0.11 35.19
CA PRO A 83 0.60 0.05 33.89
C PRO A 83 1.95 0.75 33.99
N CYS A 84 2.92 0.26 33.21
CA CYS A 84 4.23 0.89 33.10
C CYS A 84 4.12 2.25 32.41
N LYS A 85 4.64 3.30 33.05
CA LYS A 85 4.62 4.67 32.50
C LYS A 85 5.50 4.85 31.25
N ARG A 86 6.40 3.90 30.97
CA ARG A 86 7.37 3.97 29.87
C ARG A 86 6.83 3.40 28.57
N CYS A 87 6.22 2.21 28.60
CA CYS A 87 5.57 1.63 27.42
C CYS A 87 4.05 1.88 27.37
N GLN A 88 3.46 2.38 28.46
CA GLN A 88 2.04 2.74 28.59
C GLN A 88 1.14 1.65 28.00
N PRO A 89 1.21 0.42 28.54
CA PRO A 89 0.55 -0.74 27.94
C PRO A 89 -0.98 -0.61 27.88
N ASP A 90 -1.53 0.22 28.76
CA ASP A 90 -2.93 0.64 28.88
C ASP A 90 -3.41 1.56 27.75
N ARG A 91 -2.49 2.19 27.01
CA ARG A 91 -2.80 3.11 25.90
C ARG A 91 -2.55 2.47 24.56
N PRO A 92 -3.22 2.87 23.47
CA PRO A 92 -2.90 2.37 22.12
C PRO A 92 -1.40 2.52 21.82
N SER A 93 -0.82 1.62 21.02
CA SER A 93 0.58 1.74 20.59
C SER A 93 0.86 3.11 19.95
N LEU A 94 2.11 3.56 19.99
CA LEU A 94 2.49 4.80 19.31
C LEU A 94 2.11 4.77 17.82
N ALA A 95 2.16 3.60 17.18
CA ALA A 95 1.75 3.41 15.80
C ALA A 95 0.24 3.64 15.60
N GLU A 96 -0.61 3.10 16.48
CA GLU A 96 -2.06 3.34 16.43
C GLU A 96 -2.41 4.78 16.77
N GLN A 97 -1.75 5.38 17.77
CA GLN A 97 -1.91 6.79 18.08
C GLN A 97 -1.54 7.68 16.88
N HIS A 98 -0.45 7.34 16.19
CA HIS A 98 -0.05 8.02 14.96
C HIS A 98 -1.06 7.82 13.84
N ALA A 99 -1.58 6.60 13.66
CA ALA A 99 -2.58 6.30 12.65
C ALA A 99 -3.86 7.12 12.87
N VAL A 100 -4.37 7.16 14.10
CA VAL A 100 -5.55 7.98 14.45
C VAL A 100 -5.31 9.46 14.13
N LYS A 101 -4.15 10.01 14.52
CA LYS A 101 -3.78 11.41 14.23
C LYS A 101 -3.67 11.68 12.73
N VAL A 102 -3.10 10.77 11.97
CA VAL A 102 -2.98 10.89 10.51
C VAL A 102 -4.34 10.79 9.83
N THR A 103 -5.20 9.86 10.24
CA THR A 103 -6.58 9.75 9.73
C THR A 103 -7.39 11.01 10.02
N GLN A 104 -7.26 11.59 11.22
CA GLN A 104 -7.91 12.86 11.56
C GLN A 104 -7.38 14.01 10.69
N ALA A 105 -6.07 14.08 10.47
CA ALA A 105 -5.49 15.08 9.58
C ALA A 105 -5.94 14.91 8.12
N CYS A 106 -6.04 13.68 7.62
CA CYS A 106 -6.58 13.41 6.28
C CYS A 106 -8.01 13.95 6.16
N ARG A 107 -8.90 13.65 7.11
CA ARG A 107 -10.28 14.18 7.11
C ARG A 107 -10.32 15.71 7.06
N ILE A 108 -9.51 16.38 7.87
CA ILE A 108 -9.43 17.85 7.87
C ILE A 108 -9.01 18.37 6.48
N ILE A 109 -8.03 17.74 5.84
CA ILE A 109 -7.59 18.10 4.49
C ILE A 109 -8.69 17.79 3.45
N GLU A 110 -9.40 16.69 3.63
CA GLU A 110 -10.48 16.24 2.75
C GLU A 110 -11.75 17.07 2.86
N GLU A 111 -11.94 17.83 3.95
CA GLU A 111 -13.09 18.72 4.23
C GLU A 111 -12.76 20.20 4.00
N ALA A 112 -11.49 20.64 4.13
CA ALA A 112 -11.09 22.04 3.95
C ALA A 112 -11.24 22.55 2.50
N GLU A 113 -11.83 23.74 2.32
CA GLU A 113 -11.95 24.41 1.01
C GLU A 113 -10.57 24.85 0.45
N THR A 114 -9.71 25.37 1.31
CA THR A 114 -8.35 25.79 0.99
C THR A 114 -7.32 24.89 1.65
N VAL A 115 -6.17 24.66 1.00
CA VAL A 115 -5.09 23.82 1.53
C VAL A 115 -4.66 24.32 2.92
N PRO A 116 -4.88 23.55 3.99
CA PRO A 116 -4.50 23.97 5.33
C PRO A 116 -2.98 24.05 5.47
N VAL A 117 -2.51 25.05 6.20
CA VAL A 117 -1.08 25.20 6.50
C VAL A 117 -0.63 24.07 7.46
N LEU A 118 0.64 23.65 7.35
CA LEU A 118 1.18 22.52 8.12
C LEU A 118 1.03 22.75 9.63
N GLU A 119 1.26 23.98 10.08
CA GLU A 119 1.18 24.41 11.46
C GLU A 119 -0.23 24.20 12.03
N ASP A 120 -1.26 24.51 11.24
CA ASP A 120 -2.66 24.39 11.68
C ASP A 120 -3.12 22.94 11.72
N LEU A 121 -2.69 22.11 10.75
CA LEU A 121 -2.92 20.67 10.78
C LEU A 121 -2.28 20.02 12.01
N ALA A 122 -1.03 20.40 12.29
CA ALA A 122 -0.29 19.88 13.43
C ALA A 122 -0.94 20.29 14.77
N LYS A 123 -1.40 21.54 14.89
CA LYS A 123 -2.17 22.00 16.05
C LYS A 123 -3.46 21.21 16.25
N ARG A 124 -4.26 21.02 15.19
CA ARG A 124 -5.55 20.30 15.26
C ARG A 124 -5.41 18.83 15.65
N VAL A 125 -4.27 18.20 15.35
CA VAL A 125 -3.98 16.80 15.74
C VAL A 125 -3.05 16.69 16.96
N GLY A 126 -2.79 17.81 17.65
CA GLY A 126 -2.12 17.86 18.95
C GLY A 126 -0.65 17.46 18.94
N VAL A 127 0.11 17.84 17.90
CA VAL A 127 1.55 17.51 17.75
C VAL A 127 2.34 18.69 17.17
N SER A 128 3.67 18.69 17.31
CA SER A 128 4.50 19.72 16.68
C SER A 128 4.54 19.56 15.15
N PRO A 129 4.73 20.65 14.38
CA PRO A 129 4.71 20.60 12.91
C PRO A 129 5.74 19.63 12.31
N TYR A 130 6.96 19.64 12.85
CA TYR A 130 8.04 18.75 12.40
C TYR A 130 7.73 17.27 12.71
N HIS A 131 7.20 16.99 13.91
CA HIS A 131 6.80 15.63 14.29
C HIS A 131 5.63 15.13 13.44
N PHE A 132 4.62 15.98 13.22
CA PHE A 132 3.48 15.70 12.35
C PHE A 132 3.94 15.37 10.93
N HIS A 133 4.76 16.21 10.31
CA HIS A 133 5.26 16.00 8.96
C HIS A 133 5.95 14.64 8.81
N ARG A 134 6.83 14.28 9.76
CA ARG A 134 7.55 13.01 9.75
C ARG A 134 6.61 11.82 9.93
N VAL A 135 5.69 11.88 10.90
CA VAL A 135 4.72 10.82 11.18
C VAL A 135 3.76 10.64 10.01
N PHE A 136 3.25 11.73 9.45
CA PHE A 136 2.34 11.70 8.30
C PHE A 136 3.02 11.07 7.08
N LYS A 137 4.27 11.43 6.78
CA LYS A 137 5.07 10.81 5.72
C LYS A 137 5.35 9.34 5.98
N GLN A 138 5.62 8.97 7.23
CA GLN A 138 5.87 7.58 7.62
C GLN A 138 4.63 6.70 7.48
N VAL A 139 3.43 7.24 7.76
CA VAL A 139 2.17 6.49 7.73
C VAL A 139 1.55 6.47 6.33
N THR A 140 1.54 7.60 5.61
CA THR A 140 0.87 7.73 4.31
C THR A 140 1.82 7.56 3.11
N GLY A 141 3.13 7.64 3.33
CA GLY A 141 4.13 7.71 2.26
C GLY A 141 4.25 9.08 1.58
N LEU A 142 3.37 10.05 1.91
CA LEU A 142 3.31 11.39 1.32
C LEU A 142 3.50 12.46 2.38
N THR A 143 3.96 13.65 2.01
CA THR A 143 3.91 14.80 2.93
C THR A 143 2.48 15.34 3.04
N PRO A 144 2.09 16.02 4.14
CA PRO A 144 0.76 16.63 4.27
C PRO A 144 0.42 17.56 3.10
N ARG A 145 1.40 18.31 2.59
CA ARG A 145 1.23 19.20 1.43
C ARG A 145 0.98 18.42 0.13
N GLN A 146 1.69 17.32 -0.10
CA GLN A 146 1.46 16.45 -1.26
C GLN A 146 0.08 15.80 -1.20
N TYR A 147 -0.34 15.35 -0.02
CA TYR A 147 -1.66 14.77 0.20
C TYR A 147 -2.78 15.79 -0.05
N ALA A 148 -2.65 17.01 0.47
CA ALA A 148 -3.61 18.09 0.23
C ALA A 148 -3.68 18.54 -1.23
N ALA A 149 -2.53 18.59 -1.93
CA ALA A 149 -2.50 18.86 -3.36
C ALA A 149 -3.27 17.78 -4.15
N ALA A 150 -3.01 16.49 -3.87
CA ALA A 150 -3.70 15.38 -4.54
C ALA A 150 -5.22 15.40 -4.29
N GLN A 151 -5.64 15.77 -3.07
CA GLN A 151 -7.07 15.86 -2.73
C GLN A 151 -7.75 17.05 -3.40
N ARG A 152 -7.09 18.21 -3.48
CA ARG A 152 -7.61 19.37 -4.20
C ARG A 152 -7.77 19.08 -5.69
N GLU A 153 -6.79 18.42 -6.30
CA GLU A 153 -6.89 17.96 -7.68
C GLU A 153 -8.06 16.98 -7.88
N ARG A 154 -8.33 16.11 -6.90
CA ARG A 154 -9.50 15.21 -6.93
C ARG A 154 -10.82 15.97 -6.85
N ARG A 155 -10.92 16.98 -5.99
CA ARG A 155 -12.15 17.80 -5.88
C ARG A 155 -12.42 18.62 -7.13
N VAL A 156 -11.40 19.29 -7.67
CA VAL A 156 -11.52 20.02 -8.94
C VAL A 156 -11.96 19.07 -10.06
N ARG A 157 -11.43 17.84 -10.09
CA ARG A 157 -11.90 16.80 -11.02
C ARG A 157 -13.37 16.42 -10.83
N ASN A 158 -13.88 16.39 -9.60
CA ASN A 158 -15.27 16.04 -9.30
C ASN A 158 -16.24 17.20 -9.59
N GLU A 159 -15.88 18.46 -9.27
CA GLU A 159 -16.72 19.65 -9.51
C GLU A 159 -16.81 20.01 -11.00
N LEU A 160 -15.71 19.85 -11.75
CA LEU A 160 -15.71 19.98 -13.20
C LEU A 160 -16.47 18.86 -13.90
N GLY A 161 -16.76 17.75 -13.21
CA GLY A 161 -17.61 16.67 -13.70
C GLY A 161 -19.11 16.95 -13.58
N TYR A 162 -19.52 17.98 -12.81
CA TYR A 162 -20.93 18.31 -12.53
C TYR A 162 -21.42 19.57 -13.27
N SER A 163 -20.52 20.43 -13.74
CA SER A 163 -20.87 21.74 -14.30
C SER A 163 -21.02 21.70 -15.83
N GLY A 164 -22.06 21.00 -16.30
CA GLY A 164 -22.52 21.13 -17.67
C GLY A 164 -23.36 22.40 -17.85
N ALA A 165 -22.73 23.55 -18.13
CA ALA A 165 -23.28 24.67 -18.91
C ALA A 165 -22.38 25.93 -18.81
N GLY A 166 -21.70 26.29 -19.91
CA GLY A 166 -21.70 27.67 -20.40
C GLY A 166 -20.90 28.79 -19.71
N GLY A 167 -19.94 28.51 -18.81
CA GLY A 167 -19.05 29.57 -18.27
C GLY A 167 -17.62 29.47 -18.82
N THR A 168 -17.14 30.49 -19.53
CA THR A 168 -15.77 30.53 -20.04
C THR A 168 -14.74 30.54 -18.90
N VAL A 169 -13.74 29.65 -19.00
CA VAL A 169 -12.65 29.44 -18.03
C VAL A 169 -11.81 30.70 -17.75
N ALA A 170 -11.91 31.74 -18.58
CA ALA A 170 -11.27 33.04 -18.33
C ALA A 170 -11.78 33.74 -17.06
N ASP A 171 -13.07 33.59 -16.75
CA ASP A 171 -13.69 34.25 -15.59
C ASP A 171 -13.36 33.52 -14.27
N ALA A 172 -13.24 32.18 -14.32
CA ALA A 172 -12.91 31.36 -13.15
C ALA A 172 -11.42 31.42 -12.74
N ILE A 173 -10.53 31.81 -13.66
CA ILE A 173 -9.10 32.03 -13.36
C ILE A 173 -8.90 33.38 -12.64
N PHE A 174 -9.77 34.36 -12.88
CA PHE A 174 -9.70 35.70 -12.29
C PHE A 174 -10.16 35.72 -10.83
N ASP A 175 -11.17 34.91 -10.47
CA ASP A 175 -11.74 34.87 -9.10
C ASP A 175 -10.98 33.98 -8.10
N ALA A 176 -10.06 33.12 -8.54
CA ALA A 176 -9.33 32.18 -7.68
C ALA A 176 -7.98 32.71 -7.13
N GLY A 177 -7.65 33.99 -7.29
CA GLY A 177 -6.59 34.67 -6.53
C GLY A 177 -5.14 34.39 -6.94
N TYR A 178 -4.85 33.97 -8.18
CA TYR A 178 -3.47 33.82 -8.65
C TYR A 178 -2.91 35.14 -9.18
N ASN A 179 -2.33 35.94 -8.30
CA ASN A 179 -1.59 37.14 -8.70
C ASN A 179 -0.14 36.80 -9.08
N SER A 180 0.26 37.27 -10.26
CA SER A 180 1.60 37.31 -10.86
C SER A 180 2.20 36.03 -11.49
N ASN A 181 2.29 36.11 -12.82
CA ASN A 181 3.06 35.30 -13.74
C ASN A 181 4.58 35.45 -13.51
N SER A 182 5.37 34.43 -13.94
CA SER A 182 6.76 34.53 -14.47
C SER A 182 7.90 33.75 -13.81
N ARG A 183 7.73 32.93 -12.76
CA ARG A 183 8.87 32.15 -12.20
C ARG A 183 8.67 30.65 -12.03
N PHE A 184 7.68 30.06 -12.69
CA PHE A 184 7.41 28.62 -12.60
C PHE A 184 7.95 27.79 -13.78
N TYR A 185 8.37 28.41 -14.88
CA TYR A 185 8.72 27.66 -16.10
C TYR A 185 10.16 27.16 -16.20
N GLU A 186 11.06 27.49 -15.27
CA GLU A 186 12.47 27.08 -15.39
C GLU A 186 12.91 25.86 -14.57
N LYS A 187 12.09 25.33 -13.64
CA LYS A 187 12.52 24.21 -12.77
C LYS A 187 11.62 22.97 -12.75
N SER A 188 10.60 22.92 -13.59
CA SER A 188 9.59 21.84 -13.61
C SER A 188 9.97 20.62 -14.45
N ASN A 189 11.03 20.68 -15.27
CA ASN A 189 11.43 19.56 -16.15
C ASN A 189 12.30 18.46 -15.51
N LYS A 190 12.68 18.56 -14.22
CA LYS A 190 13.61 17.58 -13.59
C LYS A 190 13.07 16.78 -12.40
N VAL A 191 11.85 17.00 -11.92
CA VAL A 191 11.32 16.30 -10.72
C VAL A 191 9.96 15.61 -10.95
N LEU A 192 9.26 15.94 -12.03
CA LEU A 192 8.06 15.26 -12.48
C LEU A 192 8.24 15.01 -13.96
N GLY A 193 8.33 13.75 -14.38
CA GLY A 193 8.34 13.38 -15.81
C GLY A 193 7.03 13.67 -16.54
N MET A 194 6.23 14.66 -16.10
CA MET A 194 4.96 15.08 -16.69
C MET A 194 4.66 16.56 -16.32
N THR A 195 4.22 17.35 -17.29
CA THR A 195 3.72 18.73 -17.09
C THR A 195 2.24 18.72 -16.69
N PRO A 196 1.76 19.68 -15.87
CA PRO A 196 0.36 19.79 -15.45
C PRO A 196 -0.65 19.87 -16.61
N SER A 197 -0.24 20.39 -17.77
CA SER A 197 -1.05 20.45 -18.99
C SER A 197 -1.41 19.05 -19.53
N ASN A 198 -0.52 18.08 -19.37
CA ASN A 198 -0.73 16.70 -19.84
C ASN A 198 -1.58 15.87 -18.85
N TYR A 199 -1.71 16.30 -17.60
CA TYR A 199 -2.67 15.72 -16.65
C TYR A 199 -4.07 16.34 -16.82
N ARG A 200 -4.13 17.62 -17.26
CA ARG A 200 -5.38 18.28 -17.72
C ARG A 200 -5.99 17.56 -18.93
N ALA A 201 -5.15 16.97 -19.79
CA ALA A 201 -5.53 16.09 -20.89
C ALA A 201 -6.01 14.67 -20.46
N GLY A 202 -6.39 14.47 -19.19
CA GLY A 202 -7.17 13.31 -18.76
C GLY A 202 -8.67 13.45 -19.02
N GLY A 203 -9.09 14.04 -20.15
CA GLY A 203 -10.50 14.11 -20.50
C GLY A 203 -11.04 15.37 -21.18
N THR A 204 -10.23 16.08 -21.94
CA THR A 204 -10.74 16.89 -23.06
C THR A 204 -9.95 16.41 -24.28
N ASP A 205 -10.63 15.74 -25.21
CA ASP A 205 -10.14 15.28 -26.51
C ASP A 205 -9.02 14.22 -26.49
N THR A 206 -9.09 13.21 -25.60
CA THR A 206 -8.28 11.99 -25.79
C THR A 206 -9.07 10.97 -26.59
N GLU A 207 -8.67 10.77 -27.84
CA GLU A 207 -9.10 9.62 -28.63
C GLU A 207 -8.46 8.36 -28.06
N ILE A 208 -9.30 7.39 -27.69
CA ILE A 208 -8.87 6.07 -27.27
C ILE A 208 -9.47 5.09 -28.27
N ARG A 209 -8.59 4.46 -29.04
CA ARG A 209 -8.99 3.37 -29.92
C ARG A 209 -9.05 2.09 -29.11
N PHE A 210 -10.12 1.32 -29.27
CA PHE A 210 -10.27 0.05 -28.59
C PHE A 210 -10.92 -1.00 -29.48
N ALA A 211 -10.64 -2.26 -29.17
CA ALA A 211 -11.25 -3.42 -29.80
C ALA A 211 -11.29 -4.57 -28.79
N ILE A 212 -12.15 -5.53 -29.08
CA ILE A 212 -12.36 -6.70 -28.25
C ILE A 212 -12.03 -7.94 -29.08
N GLY A 213 -11.09 -8.73 -28.60
CA GLY A 213 -10.71 -10.03 -29.16
C GLY A 213 -11.02 -11.18 -28.19
N GLU A 214 -10.68 -12.40 -28.59
CA GLU A 214 -10.87 -13.61 -27.80
C GLU A 214 -9.55 -14.31 -27.49
N SER A 215 -9.50 -15.04 -26.38
CA SER A 215 -8.35 -15.83 -25.93
C SER A 215 -8.76 -17.05 -25.13
N SER A 216 -7.78 -17.88 -24.79
CA SER A 216 -7.96 -18.99 -23.85
C SER A 216 -8.36 -18.53 -22.44
N LEU A 217 -8.29 -17.23 -22.13
CA LEU A 217 -8.71 -16.64 -20.85
C LEU A 217 -10.08 -15.92 -20.96
N GLY A 218 -10.77 -16.06 -22.09
CA GLY A 218 -12.00 -15.35 -22.43
C GLY A 218 -11.74 -14.06 -23.21
N SER A 219 -12.75 -13.19 -23.25
CA SER A 219 -12.70 -11.93 -23.99
C SER A 219 -11.60 -11.01 -23.46
N ILE A 220 -10.92 -10.33 -24.39
CA ILE A 220 -9.84 -9.38 -24.13
C ILE A 220 -10.23 -8.05 -24.75
N LEU A 221 -10.23 -6.98 -23.96
CA LEU A 221 -10.30 -5.62 -24.48
C LEU A 221 -8.91 -4.99 -24.47
N VAL A 222 -8.51 -4.45 -25.62
CA VAL A 222 -7.26 -3.70 -25.78
C VAL A 222 -7.60 -2.27 -26.15
N ALA A 223 -7.04 -1.30 -25.42
CA ALA A 223 -7.25 0.11 -25.68
C ALA A 223 -5.92 0.87 -25.76
N GLN A 224 -5.81 1.74 -26.76
CA GLN A 224 -4.63 2.54 -27.06
C GLN A 224 -4.97 4.02 -27.07
N SER A 225 -4.12 4.82 -26.42
CA SER A 225 -4.09 6.26 -26.58
C SER A 225 -2.93 6.66 -27.50
N GLN A 226 -2.82 7.95 -27.83
CA GLN A 226 -1.69 8.50 -28.59
C GLN A 226 -0.31 8.17 -28.01
N ARG A 227 -0.21 7.76 -26.73
CA ARG A 227 1.05 7.43 -26.04
C ARG A 227 1.38 5.94 -26.04
N GLY A 228 0.43 5.08 -26.39
CA GLY A 228 0.57 3.63 -26.30
C GLY A 228 -0.64 2.94 -25.66
N ILE A 229 -0.48 1.64 -25.39
CA ILE A 229 -1.53 0.79 -24.79
C ILE A 229 -1.83 1.28 -23.38
N CYS A 230 -3.06 1.70 -23.15
CA CYS A 230 -3.53 2.28 -21.89
C CYS A 230 -4.44 1.33 -21.10
N ALA A 231 -5.03 0.32 -21.75
CA ALA A 231 -5.74 -0.77 -21.08
C ALA A 231 -5.62 -2.10 -21.82
N ILE A 232 -5.49 -3.18 -21.04
CA ILE A 232 -5.65 -4.58 -21.45
C ILE A 232 -6.49 -5.24 -20.35
N LEU A 233 -7.75 -5.53 -20.66
CA LEU A 233 -8.72 -6.08 -19.70
C LEU A 233 -9.13 -7.49 -20.11
N LEU A 234 -9.36 -8.37 -19.13
CA LEU A 234 -9.76 -9.77 -19.35
C LEU A 234 -11.12 -10.03 -18.72
N GLY A 235 -12.04 -10.68 -19.44
CA GLY A 235 -13.40 -10.89 -18.98
C GLY A 235 -14.05 -12.14 -19.58
N GLY A 236 -15.29 -12.40 -19.18
CA GLY A 236 -16.17 -13.36 -19.85
C GLY A 236 -17.35 -12.70 -20.54
N ASP A 237 -17.53 -11.39 -20.33
CA ASP A 237 -18.57 -10.57 -20.96
C ASP A 237 -17.89 -9.39 -21.66
N PRO A 238 -17.89 -9.33 -23.01
CA PRO A 238 -17.28 -8.24 -23.76
C PRO A 238 -17.95 -6.88 -23.49
N ASP A 239 -19.27 -6.86 -23.23
CA ASP A 239 -19.98 -5.61 -22.96
C ASP A 239 -19.57 -5.03 -21.60
N GLN A 240 -19.30 -5.90 -20.62
CA GLN A 240 -18.76 -5.46 -19.33
C GLN A 240 -17.36 -4.85 -19.47
N LEU A 241 -16.51 -5.41 -20.35
CA LEU A 241 -15.18 -4.85 -20.59
C LEU A 241 -15.27 -3.46 -21.22
N ALA A 242 -16.18 -3.24 -22.16
CA ALA A 242 -16.42 -1.92 -22.76
C ALA A 242 -16.90 -0.91 -21.71
N ARG A 243 -17.83 -1.31 -20.83
CA ARG A 243 -18.27 -0.47 -19.69
C ARG A 243 -17.12 -0.12 -18.74
N ASP A 244 -16.30 -1.10 -18.36
CA ASP A 244 -15.13 -0.89 -17.50
C ASP A 244 -14.11 0.08 -18.13
N LEU A 245 -13.94 0.04 -19.46
CA LEU A 245 -13.12 1.00 -20.20
C LEU A 245 -13.73 2.40 -20.13
N GLN A 246 -15.03 2.52 -20.39
CA GLN A 246 -15.75 3.80 -20.32
C GLN A 246 -15.66 4.42 -18.92
N ASP A 247 -15.84 3.63 -17.86
CA ASP A 247 -15.73 4.09 -16.47
C ASP A 247 -14.29 4.53 -16.12
N SER A 248 -13.29 3.88 -16.73
CA SER A 248 -11.88 4.25 -16.57
C SER A 248 -11.51 5.52 -17.33
N PHE A 249 -12.25 5.85 -18.40
CA PHE A 249 -12.01 7.01 -19.27
C PHE A 249 -13.31 7.74 -19.63
N PRO A 250 -14.03 8.32 -18.64
CA PRO A 250 -15.40 8.81 -18.82
C PRO A 250 -15.54 10.03 -19.75
N ARG A 251 -14.41 10.65 -20.10
CA ARG A 251 -14.34 11.83 -20.99
C ARG A 251 -13.49 11.59 -22.24
N ALA A 252 -13.13 10.33 -22.52
CA ALA A 252 -12.42 9.98 -23.74
C ALA A 252 -13.42 9.78 -24.88
N ASN A 253 -13.00 10.11 -26.10
CA ASN A 253 -13.71 9.69 -27.30
C ASN A 253 -13.29 8.24 -27.59
N LEU A 254 -14.17 7.27 -27.32
CA LEU A 254 -13.89 5.86 -27.56
C LEU A 254 -14.20 5.51 -29.01
N ILE A 255 -13.17 5.12 -29.75
CA ILE A 255 -13.24 4.82 -31.19
C ILE A 255 -13.02 3.32 -31.38
N GLY A 256 -13.86 2.66 -32.18
CA GLY A 256 -13.64 1.26 -32.54
C GLY A 256 -12.35 1.06 -33.33
N GLY A 257 -11.77 -0.13 -33.23
CA GLY A 257 -10.60 -0.54 -34.00
C GLY A 257 -10.83 -0.48 -35.51
N ASP A 258 -9.79 -0.11 -36.25
CA ASP A 258 -9.66 -0.34 -37.70
C ASP A 258 -8.80 -1.60 -37.96
N GLU A 259 -8.63 -2.00 -39.22
CA GLU A 259 -7.88 -3.21 -39.59
C GLU A 259 -6.43 -3.20 -39.05
N ASP A 260 -5.76 -2.05 -39.09
CA ASP A 260 -4.40 -1.90 -38.55
C ASP A 260 -4.38 -2.08 -37.02
N PHE A 261 -5.43 -1.62 -36.33
CA PHE A 261 -5.57 -1.83 -34.90
C PHE A 261 -5.86 -3.29 -34.56
N GLU A 262 -6.62 -4.00 -35.38
CA GLU A 262 -6.85 -5.45 -35.19
C GLU A 262 -5.53 -6.25 -35.25
N LEU A 263 -4.57 -5.85 -36.09
CA LEU A 263 -3.22 -6.44 -36.08
C LEU A 263 -2.49 -6.22 -34.75
N LEU A 264 -2.67 -5.04 -34.14
CA LEU A 264 -2.13 -4.75 -32.81
C LEU A 264 -2.81 -5.61 -31.74
N VAL A 265 -4.13 -5.75 -31.81
CA VAL A 265 -4.92 -6.59 -30.89
C VAL A 265 -4.44 -8.03 -30.98
N ALA A 266 -4.26 -8.57 -32.19
CA ALA A 266 -3.74 -9.92 -32.42
C ALA A 266 -2.35 -10.13 -31.78
N LYS A 267 -1.46 -9.13 -31.83
CA LYS A 267 -0.16 -9.18 -31.12
C LYS A 267 -0.34 -9.27 -29.60
N VAL A 268 -1.26 -8.48 -29.04
CA VAL A 268 -1.56 -8.51 -27.60
C VAL A 268 -2.19 -9.84 -27.19
N VAL A 269 -3.11 -10.39 -27.99
CA VAL A 269 -3.69 -11.72 -27.79
C VAL A 269 -2.60 -12.79 -27.82
N GLY A 270 -1.73 -12.77 -28.84
CA GLY A 270 -0.60 -13.69 -28.94
C GLY A 270 0.36 -13.61 -27.74
N PHE A 271 0.61 -12.41 -27.22
CA PHE A 271 1.38 -12.21 -26.00
C PHE A 271 0.66 -12.78 -24.76
N ILE A 272 -0.67 -12.66 -24.65
CA ILE A 272 -1.44 -13.25 -23.54
C ILE A 272 -1.45 -14.78 -23.63
N GLU A 273 -1.48 -15.33 -24.85
CA GLU A 273 -1.34 -16.77 -25.08
C GLU A 273 0.06 -17.28 -24.74
N ALA A 274 1.08 -16.45 -24.97
CA ALA A 274 2.47 -16.78 -24.74
C ALA A 274 3.24 -15.65 -24.03
N PRO A 275 3.06 -15.47 -22.70
CA PRO A 275 3.65 -14.33 -21.97
C PRO A 275 5.19 -14.28 -22.03
N GLY A 276 5.85 -15.40 -22.31
CA GLY A 276 7.30 -15.50 -22.47
C GLY A 276 7.87 -14.80 -23.70
N ILE A 277 7.05 -14.51 -24.72
CA ILE A 277 7.49 -13.76 -25.92
C ILE A 277 7.79 -12.30 -25.57
N GLY A 278 7.19 -11.79 -24.49
CA GLY A 278 7.23 -10.37 -24.15
C GLY A 278 6.29 -9.54 -25.03
N LEU A 279 6.07 -8.29 -24.61
CA LEU A 279 5.25 -7.33 -25.33
C LEU A 279 6.11 -6.11 -25.69
N ASP A 280 6.56 -6.05 -26.94
CA ASP A 280 7.32 -4.91 -27.46
C ASP A 280 6.37 -3.84 -28.04
N LEU A 281 5.55 -3.26 -27.15
CA LEU A 281 4.65 -2.15 -27.48
C LEU A 281 4.77 -1.05 -26.42
N PRO A 282 4.64 0.23 -26.80
CA PRO A 282 4.65 1.33 -25.85
C PRO A 282 3.43 1.23 -24.92
N LEU A 283 3.66 1.36 -23.61
CA LEU A 283 2.61 1.33 -22.59
C LEU A 283 2.37 2.74 -22.04
N ASP A 284 1.11 3.18 -22.03
CA ASP A 284 0.68 4.41 -21.38
C ASP A 284 0.22 4.11 -19.95
N VAL A 285 1.20 3.98 -19.05
CA VAL A 285 0.97 3.60 -17.65
C VAL A 285 0.46 4.81 -16.83
N ARG A 286 -0.84 4.82 -16.54
CA ARG A 286 -1.50 5.89 -15.77
C ARG A 286 -1.75 5.46 -14.33
N GLY A 287 -1.19 6.20 -13.37
CA GLY A 287 -1.39 5.92 -11.94
C GLY A 287 -0.62 6.89 -11.06
N THR A 288 -0.85 6.79 -9.75
CA THR A 288 -0.08 7.53 -8.74
C THR A 288 1.40 7.12 -8.77
N ALA A 289 2.28 7.98 -8.27
CA ALA A 289 3.70 7.66 -8.14
C ALA A 289 3.97 6.37 -7.33
N PHE A 290 3.11 6.04 -6.36
CA PHE A 290 3.21 4.78 -5.64
C PHE A 290 2.85 3.59 -6.54
N GLN A 291 1.74 3.65 -7.26
CA GLN A 291 1.32 2.61 -8.20
C GLN A 291 2.35 2.39 -9.31
N GLN A 292 2.89 3.45 -9.91
CA GLN A 292 3.92 3.34 -10.94
C GLN A 292 5.18 2.64 -10.43
N ARG A 293 5.64 2.94 -9.21
CA ARG A 293 6.78 2.22 -8.59
C ARG A 293 6.47 0.75 -8.35
N VAL A 294 5.26 0.42 -7.88
CA VAL A 294 4.83 -0.97 -7.73
C VAL A 294 4.86 -1.67 -9.08
N TRP A 295 4.18 -1.12 -10.08
CA TRP A 295 4.07 -1.71 -11.41
C TRP A 295 5.42 -1.87 -12.11
N GLN A 296 6.35 -0.93 -11.91
CA GLN A 296 7.73 -1.08 -12.38
C GLN A 296 8.41 -2.28 -11.72
N ALA A 297 8.31 -2.43 -10.39
CA ALA A 297 8.84 -3.59 -9.68
C ALA A 297 8.16 -4.92 -10.08
N LEU A 298 6.90 -4.89 -10.54
CA LEU A 298 6.23 -6.07 -11.10
C LEU A 298 6.85 -6.50 -12.42
N ARG A 299 7.15 -5.54 -13.31
CA ARG A 299 7.76 -5.82 -14.61
C ARG A 299 9.16 -6.42 -14.52
N GLU A 300 9.84 -6.22 -13.39
CA GLU A 300 11.14 -6.82 -13.09
C GLU A 300 11.05 -8.28 -12.62
N ILE A 301 9.85 -8.83 -12.38
CA ILE A 301 9.68 -10.24 -12.04
C ILE A 301 9.83 -11.06 -13.33
N PRO A 302 10.81 -11.98 -13.44
CA PRO A 302 10.99 -12.80 -14.65
C PRO A 302 9.77 -13.68 -14.93
N VAL A 303 9.58 -14.04 -16.20
CA VAL A 303 8.57 -15.03 -16.62
C VAL A 303 8.79 -16.33 -15.85
N GLY A 304 7.72 -16.96 -15.38
CA GLY A 304 7.78 -18.23 -14.63
C GLY A 304 8.30 -18.12 -13.19
N GLN A 305 8.63 -16.91 -12.74
CA GLN A 305 8.94 -16.64 -11.33
C GLN A 305 7.80 -15.92 -10.64
N THR A 306 7.67 -16.13 -9.34
CA THR A 306 6.70 -15.44 -8.50
C THR A 306 7.40 -14.66 -7.39
N ALA A 307 6.72 -13.63 -6.88
CA ALA A 307 7.17 -12.84 -5.74
C ALA A 307 6.00 -12.62 -4.78
N SER A 308 6.28 -12.46 -3.47
CA SER A 308 5.22 -12.12 -2.54
C SER A 308 4.93 -10.61 -2.52
N TYR A 309 3.74 -10.21 -2.04
CA TYR A 309 3.45 -8.79 -1.76
C TYR A 309 4.47 -8.14 -0.81
N ILE A 310 5.08 -8.93 0.09
CA ILE A 310 6.12 -8.47 1.01
C ILE A 310 7.42 -8.19 0.23
N ASP A 311 7.78 -9.04 -0.72
CA ASP A 311 8.98 -8.85 -1.54
C ASP A 311 8.87 -7.60 -2.39
N ILE A 312 7.71 -7.35 -2.99
CA ILE A 312 7.47 -6.12 -3.75
C ILE A 312 7.53 -4.90 -2.84
N ALA A 313 6.93 -4.96 -1.64
CA ALA A 313 7.00 -3.88 -0.66
C ALA A 313 8.46 -3.57 -0.25
N LYS A 314 9.30 -4.59 -0.09
CA LYS A 314 10.73 -4.43 0.16
C LYS A 314 11.47 -3.82 -1.04
N ARG A 315 11.23 -4.32 -2.25
CA ARG A 315 11.88 -3.84 -3.49
C ARG A 315 11.63 -2.35 -3.74
N ILE A 316 10.42 -1.86 -3.47
CA ILE A 316 10.09 -0.42 -3.63
C ILE A 316 10.52 0.45 -2.43
N GLY A 317 11.30 -0.10 -1.49
CA GLY A 317 11.79 0.60 -0.30
C GLY A 317 10.70 0.96 0.71
N SER A 318 9.56 0.24 0.70
CA SER A 318 8.43 0.48 1.61
C SER A 318 7.95 -0.81 2.28
N PRO A 319 8.75 -1.48 3.13
CA PRO A 319 8.46 -2.84 3.63
C PRO A 319 7.13 -2.98 4.40
N LYS A 320 6.62 -1.88 4.96
CA LYS A 320 5.35 -1.85 5.71
C LYS A 320 4.12 -1.66 4.81
N ALA A 321 4.31 -1.40 3.52
CA ALA A 321 3.25 -1.03 2.58
C ALA A 321 2.57 -2.23 1.88
N VAL A 322 2.61 -3.43 2.48
CA VAL A 322 2.12 -4.69 1.87
C VAL A 322 0.68 -4.57 1.35
N ARG A 323 -0.23 -3.99 2.16
CA ARG A 323 -1.63 -3.79 1.76
C ARG A 323 -1.78 -2.78 0.62
N ALA A 324 -0.99 -1.70 0.64
CA ALA A 324 -0.99 -0.70 -0.43
C ALA A 324 -0.43 -1.28 -1.75
N VAL A 325 0.57 -2.16 -1.68
CA VAL A 325 1.06 -2.91 -2.83
C VAL A 325 -0.04 -3.80 -3.40
N ALA A 326 -0.77 -4.54 -2.55
CA ALA A 326 -1.90 -5.36 -3.01
C ALA A 326 -2.99 -4.54 -3.71
N GLN A 327 -3.32 -3.36 -3.18
CA GLN A 327 -4.25 -2.42 -3.83
C GLN A 327 -3.71 -1.89 -5.16
N ALA A 328 -2.42 -1.58 -5.26
CA ALA A 328 -1.78 -1.16 -6.51
C ALA A 328 -1.79 -2.29 -7.56
N CYS A 329 -1.57 -3.54 -7.15
CA CYS A 329 -1.74 -4.70 -8.04
C CYS A 329 -3.19 -4.83 -8.54
N ALA A 330 -4.18 -4.65 -7.65
CA ALA A 330 -5.61 -4.70 -8.02
C ALA A 330 -6.03 -3.54 -8.94
N ALA A 331 -5.38 -2.39 -8.85
CA ALA A 331 -5.63 -1.22 -9.70
C ALA A 331 -4.97 -1.30 -11.09
N ASN A 332 -4.21 -2.36 -11.38
CA ASN A 332 -3.57 -2.52 -12.69
C ASN A 332 -4.63 -2.59 -13.81
N ALA A 333 -4.45 -1.79 -14.86
CA ALA A 333 -5.31 -1.78 -16.04
C ALA A 333 -4.66 -2.47 -17.26
N LEU A 334 -3.43 -2.95 -17.14
CA LEU A 334 -2.64 -3.57 -18.21
C LEU A 334 -2.37 -5.04 -17.84
N ALA A 335 -3.37 -5.90 -18.02
CA ALA A 335 -3.25 -7.33 -17.73
C ALA A 335 -2.07 -7.96 -18.49
N VAL A 336 -1.33 -8.84 -17.82
CA VAL A 336 -0.14 -9.55 -18.31
C VAL A 336 1.06 -8.65 -18.64
N ALA A 337 0.86 -7.53 -19.33
CA ALA A 337 1.90 -6.55 -19.68
C ALA A 337 2.53 -5.90 -18.43
N ILE A 338 1.71 -5.63 -17.41
CA ILE A 338 2.17 -5.44 -16.03
C ILE A 338 1.83 -6.75 -15.28
N PRO A 339 2.82 -7.61 -14.98
CA PRO A 339 2.58 -9.01 -14.61
C PRO A 339 2.18 -9.19 -13.14
N CYS A 340 1.07 -8.56 -12.73
CA CYS A 340 0.53 -8.67 -11.37
C CYS A 340 0.04 -10.10 -11.01
N HIS A 341 -0.17 -10.97 -11.99
CA HIS A 341 -0.46 -12.40 -11.79
C HIS A 341 0.73 -13.15 -11.17
N ARG A 342 1.97 -12.67 -11.34
CA ARG A 342 3.18 -13.24 -10.71
C ARG A 342 3.32 -12.92 -9.22
N VAL A 343 2.47 -12.04 -8.67
CA VAL A 343 2.51 -11.69 -7.24
C VAL A 343 1.57 -12.59 -6.45
N VAL A 344 2.09 -13.34 -5.48
CA VAL A 344 1.32 -14.29 -4.66
C VAL A 344 1.33 -13.89 -3.19
N ARG A 345 0.51 -14.56 -2.38
CA ARG A 345 0.61 -14.41 -0.92
C ARG A 345 1.93 -15.04 -0.43
N ASN A 346 2.33 -14.67 0.79
CA ASN A 346 3.55 -15.21 1.41
C ASN A 346 3.51 -16.73 1.64
N ASP A 347 2.32 -17.31 1.72
CA ASP A 347 2.06 -18.75 1.82
C ASP A 347 1.97 -19.45 0.45
N GLY A 348 2.24 -18.73 -0.66
CA GLY A 348 2.11 -19.24 -2.02
C GLY A 348 0.68 -19.33 -2.52
N ALA A 349 -0.33 -19.04 -1.68
CA ALA A 349 -1.72 -19.14 -2.10
C ALA A 349 -2.08 -18.08 -3.13
N LEU A 350 -2.80 -18.51 -4.19
CA LEU A 350 -3.35 -17.61 -5.18
C LEU A 350 -4.54 -16.86 -4.59
N SER A 351 -4.42 -15.54 -4.54
CA SER A 351 -5.51 -14.65 -4.18
C SER A 351 -5.29 -13.29 -4.82
N GLY A 352 -6.34 -12.46 -4.83
CA GLY A 352 -6.25 -11.06 -5.24
C GLY A 352 -5.77 -10.90 -6.68
N TYR A 353 -6.64 -11.20 -7.65
CA TYR A 353 -6.41 -10.87 -9.06
C TYR A 353 -7.63 -10.13 -9.59
N ARG A 354 -7.41 -8.98 -10.21
CA ARG A 354 -8.49 -8.12 -10.74
C ARG A 354 -9.44 -8.90 -11.65
N TRP A 355 -8.90 -9.82 -12.45
CA TRP A 355 -9.65 -10.58 -13.44
C TRP A 355 -9.95 -12.04 -13.02
N GLY A 356 -9.84 -12.35 -11.72
CA GLY A 356 -10.23 -13.65 -11.14
C GLY A 356 -9.08 -14.67 -10.96
N VAL A 357 -9.15 -15.45 -9.89
CA VAL A 357 -8.07 -16.36 -9.47
C VAL A 357 -7.80 -17.47 -10.51
N GLU A 358 -8.82 -17.93 -11.22
CA GLU A 358 -8.68 -18.95 -12.27
C GLU A 358 -7.77 -18.48 -13.43
N ARG A 359 -7.96 -17.25 -13.91
CA ARG A 359 -7.09 -16.67 -14.97
C ARG A 359 -5.66 -16.52 -14.49
N LYS A 360 -5.47 -16.13 -13.23
CA LYS A 360 -4.13 -16.05 -12.61
C LYS A 360 -3.43 -17.40 -12.58
N ARG A 361 -4.15 -18.47 -12.22
CA ARG A 361 -3.62 -19.84 -12.23
C ARG A 361 -3.22 -20.28 -13.64
N ALA A 362 -4.10 -20.06 -14.62
CA ALA A 362 -3.82 -20.41 -16.01
C ALA A 362 -2.60 -19.68 -16.58
N LEU A 363 -2.43 -18.39 -16.27
CA LEU A 363 -1.25 -17.62 -16.68
C LEU A 363 0.04 -18.16 -16.07
N LEU A 364 0.04 -18.49 -14.78
CA LEU A 364 1.23 -19.08 -14.14
C LEU A 364 1.60 -20.42 -14.78
N GLN A 365 0.62 -21.28 -15.08
CA GLN A 365 0.84 -22.55 -15.77
C GLN A 365 1.41 -22.37 -17.18
N LYS A 366 0.91 -21.38 -17.95
CA LYS A 366 1.46 -21.03 -19.27
C LYS A 366 2.94 -20.61 -19.20
N GLU A 367 3.32 -19.94 -18.12
CA GLU A 367 4.71 -19.52 -17.91
C GLU A 367 5.62 -20.66 -17.43
N GLU A 368 5.10 -21.59 -16.61
CA GLU A 368 5.82 -22.78 -16.15
C GLU A 368 6.11 -23.78 -17.28
N GLY A 369 5.15 -24.00 -18.18
CA GLY A 369 5.25 -24.97 -19.28
C GLY A 369 6.36 -24.69 -20.31
N ARG A 370 6.91 -23.46 -20.35
CA ARG A 370 8.05 -23.11 -21.22
C ARG A 370 9.41 -23.20 -20.54
N HIS A 371 9.50 -22.98 -19.22
CA HIS A 371 10.76 -23.14 -18.47
C HIS A 371 11.31 -24.57 -18.59
N ALA A 372 10.44 -25.57 -18.68
CA ALA A 372 10.84 -26.96 -18.89
C ALA A 372 11.50 -27.22 -20.26
N HIS A 373 11.11 -26.47 -21.31
CA HIS A 373 11.63 -26.65 -22.68
C HIS A 373 12.92 -25.85 -22.95
N GLU A 374 13.15 -24.71 -22.28
CA GLU A 374 14.39 -23.95 -22.42
C GLU A 374 15.53 -24.49 -21.52
N ALA A 375 15.22 -25.19 -20.42
CA ALA A 375 16.22 -25.80 -19.54
C ALA A 375 16.78 -27.15 -20.05
N THR A 376 16.23 -27.69 -21.15
CA THR A 376 16.69 -28.94 -21.80
C THR A 376 17.28 -28.73 -23.20
N GLY A 377 17.43 -27.48 -23.64
CA GLY A 377 17.97 -27.09 -24.96
C GLY A 377 19.44 -26.71 -24.94
#